data_AF-A0A8J6MTY7-F1
#
_entry.id   AF-A0A8J6MTY7-F1
#
_cell.length_a   1.000
_cell.length_b   1.000
_cell.length_c   1.000
_cell.angle_alpha   90.00
_cell.angle_beta   90.00
_cell.angle_gamma   90.00
#
_symmetry.space_group_name_H-M   'P 1'
#
loop_
_entity.id
_entity.type
_entity.pdbx_description
1 polymer ?
#
loop_
_entity_poly.entity_id
_entity_poly.type
_entity_poly.pdbx_seq_one_letter_code
_entity_poly.pdbx_strand_id
1 'polypeptide(L)' 'MNYRIEKDTMGEIKVPADKLWGAQTQRSSENFRIGWELMPLEVIRAFALLKKAAA' A
#
# COMPACT_ATOMS: atom_id res chain seq x y z
N MET A 1 2.84 16.76 -10.18
CA MET A 1 2.79 15.39 -9.62
C MET A 1 2.00 14.52 -10.58
N ASN A 2 2.58 13.43 -11.06
CA ASN A 2 1.88 12.48 -11.95
C ASN A 2 1.19 11.40 -11.11
N TYR A 3 0.00 11.01 -11.52
CA TYR A 3 -0.81 9.99 -10.85
C TYR A 3 -1.23 8.93 -11.88
N ARG A 4 -1.36 7.69 -11.43
CA ARG A 4 -2.10 6.63 -12.13
C ARG A 4 -3.44 6.42 -11.43
N ILE A 5 -4.41 5.89 -12.17
CA ILE A 5 -5.71 5.49 -11.62
C ILE A 5 -5.64 4.00 -11.29
N GLU A 6 -5.89 3.67 -10.04
CA GLU A 6 -6.03 2.29 -9.55
C GLU A 6 -7.48 2.04 -9.17
N LYS A 7 -7.93 0.79 -9.24
CA LYS A 7 -9.32 0.40 -8.92
C LYS A 7 -9.36 -0.74 -7.91
N ASP A 8 -10.17 -0.59 -6.88
CA ASP A 8 -10.58 -1.66 -5.97
C ASP A 8 -12.11 -1.87 -6.03
N THR A 9 -12.65 -2.74 -5.17
CA THR A 9 -14.10 -2.99 -5.09
C THR A 9 -14.90 -1.78 -4.60
N MET A 10 -14.24 -0.77 -4.05
CA MET A 10 -14.87 0.48 -3.59
C MET A 10 -14.82 1.59 -4.65
N GLY A 11 -14.17 1.37 -5.80
CA GLY A 11 -14.10 2.30 -6.91
C GLY A 11 -12.68 2.65 -7.33
N GLU A 12 -12.53 3.79 -8.01
CA GLU A 12 -11.25 4.29 -8.52
C GLU A 12 -10.58 5.24 -7.51
N ILE A 13 -9.25 5.26 -7.50
CA ILE A 13 -8.45 6.14 -6.66
C ILE A 13 -7.15 6.56 -7.38
N LYS A 14 -6.70 7.79 -7.14
CA LYS A 14 -5.45 8.32 -7.69
C LYS A 14 -4.29 7.85 -6.82
N VAL A 15 -3.32 7.18 -7.43
CA VAL A 15 -2.07 6.74 -6.77
C VAL A 15 -0.89 7.47 -7.40
N PRO A 16 0.05 8.04 -6.63
CA PRO A 16 1.23 8.69 -7.18
C PRO A 16 2.03 7.74 -8.07
N ALA A 17 2.43 8.21 -9.25
CA ALA A 17 3.05 7.38 -10.27
C ALA A 17 4.41 6.80 -9.86
N ASP A 18 5.10 7.42 -8.89
CA ASP A 18 6.40 6.99 -8.36
C ASP A 18 6.31 5.88 -7.30
N LYS A 19 5.10 5.46 -6.91
CA LYS A 19 4.88 4.45 -5.85
C LYS A 19 4.54 3.10 -6.44
N LEU A 20 4.89 2.02 -5.73
CA LEU A 20 4.63 0.64 -6.18
C LEU A 20 3.33 0.03 -5.61
N TRP A 21 2.64 0.72 -4.70
CA TRP A 21 1.43 0.19 -4.06
C TRP A 21 0.15 0.45 -4.87
N GLY A 22 -0.94 -0.26 -4.56
CA GLY A 22 -2.21 -0.14 -5.30
C GLY A 22 -3.31 0.66 -4.59
N ALA A 23 -4.54 0.53 -5.09
CA ALA A 23 -5.72 1.23 -4.58
C ALA A 23 -5.96 1.05 -3.07
N GLN A 24 -5.91 -0.20 -2.58
CA GLN A 24 -6.21 -0.49 -1.18
C GLN A 24 -5.19 0.15 -0.22
N THR A 25 -3.90 0.13 -0.57
CA THR A 25 -2.85 0.79 0.24
C THR A 25 -3.03 2.30 0.23
N GLN A 26 -3.35 2.89 -0.92
CA GLN A 26 -3.63 4.32 -1.03
C GLN A 26 -4.80 4.72 -0.12
N ARG A 27 -5.92 3.96 -0.18
CA ARG A 27 -7.09 4.19 0.66
C ARG A 27 -6.78 4.02 2.15
N SER A 28 -5.98 3.02 2.51
CA SER A 28 -5.50 2.84 3.89
C SER A 28 -4.68 4.05 4.36
N SER A 29 -3.79 4.57 3.51
CA SER A 29 -3.01 5.78 3.83
C SER A 29 -3.86 7.04 4.00
N GLU A 30 -4.99 7.16 3.30
CA GLU A 30 -5.92 8.29 3.44
C GLU A 30 -6.83 8.15 4.67
N ASN A 31 -7.27 6.92 4.97
CA ASN A 31 -8.19 6.63 6.08
C ASN A 31 -7.52 6.61 7.46
N PHE A 32 -6.26 6.16 7.53
CA PHE A 32 -5.54 5.94 8.80
C PHE A 32 -4.37 6.90 8.98
N ARG A 33 -4.65 8.20 8.87
CA ARG A 33 -3.66 9.28 9.11
C ARG A 33 -3.51 9.57 10.60
N ILE A 34 -3.04 8.57 11.36
CA ILE A 34 -2.96 8.58 12.82
C ILE A 34 -1.53 8.25 13.23
N GLY A 35 -0.93 9.06 14.09
CA GLY A 35 0.44 8.85 14.56
C GLY A 35 1.50 9.08 13.48
N TRP A 36 2.72 8.66 13.78
CA TRP A 36 3.89 8.71 12.90
C TRP A 36 4.60 7.35 12.79
N GLU A 37 4.11 6.38 13.55
CA GLU A 37 4.60 5.02 13.60
C GLU A 37 4.29 4.30 12.28
N LEU A 38 5.29 3.56 11.78
CA LEU A 38 5.17 2.73 10.58
C LEU A 38 5.30 1.26 10.94
N MET A 39 4.95 0.39 10.00
CA MET A 39 5.20 -1.04 10.16
C MET A 39 6.70 -1.30 10.38
N PRO A 40 7.09 -2.02 11.45
CA PRO A 40 8.47 -2.40 11.67
C PRO A 40 9.05 -3.15 10.48
N LEU A 41 10.33 -2.92 10.18
CA LEU A 41 10.98 -3.50 9.02
C LEU A 41 11.04 -5.03 9.10
N GLU A 42 11.11 -5.57 10.30
CA GLU A 42 11.07 -6.99 10.63
C GLU A 42 9.75 -7.63 10.16
N VAL A 43 8.62 -6.94 10.37
CA VAL A 43 7.29 -7.40 9.92
C VAL A 43 7.23 -7.40 8.40
N ILE A 44 7.70 -6.32 7.75
CA ILE A 44 7.73 -6.23 6.28
C ILE A 44 8.58 -7.38 5.69
N ARG A 45 9.76 -7.64 6.24
CA ARG A 45 10.64 -8.74 5.82
C ARG A 45 9.99 -10.11 6.02
N ALA A 46 9.34 -10.32 7.16
CA ALA A 46 8.62 -11.56 7.44
C ALA A 46 7.49 -11.80 6.42
N PHE A 47 6.71 -10.77 6.07
CA PHE A 47 5.68 -10.87 5.04
C PHE A 47 6.24 -11.13 3.64
N ALA A 48 7.38 -10.52 3.29
CA ALA A 48 8.04 -10.80 2.02
C ALA A 48 8.50 -12.27 1.93
N LEU A 49 9.10 -12.82 3.00
CA LEU A 49 9.47 -14.24 3.07
C LEU A 49 8.24 -15.15 3.00
N LEU A 50 7.18 -14.82 3.74
CA LEU A 50 5.92 -15.56 3.72
C LEU A 50 5.34 -15.64 2.31
N LYS A 51 5.28 -14.51 1.58
CA LYS A 51 4.77 -14.48 0.21
C LYS A 51 5.69 -15.19 -0.79
N LYS A 52 7.01 -15.15 -0.58
CA LYS A 52 7.97 -15.92 -1.37
C LYS A 52 7.81 -17.43 -1.15
N ALA A 53 7.53 -17.86 0.07
CA ALA A 53 7.38 -19.28 0.40
C ALA A 53 6.02 -19.86 -0.02
N ALA A 54 4.98 -19.02 -0.10
CA ALA A 54 3.63 -19.44 -0.46
C ALA A 54 3.36 -19.47 -1.98
N ALA A 55 4.17 -18.78 -2.77
CA ALA A 55 4.09 -18.73 -4.23
C ALA A 55 4.86 -19.90 -4.85
#